data_AF-A0AAD6X9L3-F1
#
_entry.id   AF-A0AAD6X9L3-F1
#
_cell.length_a   1.000
_cell.length_b   1.000
_cell.length_c   1.000
_cell.angle_alpha   90.00
_cell.angle_beta   90.00
_cell.angle_gamma   90.00
#
_symmetry.space_group_name_H-M   'P 1'
#
loop_
_entity.id
_entity.type
_entity.pdbx_description
1 polymer ?
#
loop_
_entity_poly.entity_id
_entity_poly.type
_entity_poly.pdbx_seq_one_letter_code
_entity_poly.pdbx_strand_id
1 'polypeptide(L)'
;MDAQVLIIPHVAVLQAEEDRARKRISAMQVQPGVQVQHMALWLPSSINGRVPCDTELYDYEFRLREVQAHEALDDVRHQLLLRTHLYKYKDRFARGVKANSRSQMKIEGVEERTRRSAERYRAAWRALKALGRQLKQVDGRGVAASDAGGRKRDAAGSWLFQDPERKKLLMKKGSAARQKAQQAGAESEGQDVLDMEESRDWRRRRRGR
;
A
#
# COMPACT_ATOMS: atom_id res chain seq x y z
N MET A 1 -23.71 -21.14 -25.35
CA MET A 1 -24.45 -20.64 -24.18
C MET A 1 -23.43 -19.99 -23.26
N ASP A 2 -23.49 -18.67 -23.09
CA ASP A 2 -22.54 -17.96 -22.24
C ASP A 2 -22.80 -18.25 -20.78
N ALA A 3 -21.76 -18.64 -20.04
CA ALA A 3 -21.85 -18.99 -18.62
C ALA A 3 -22.45 -17.86 -17.75
N GLN A 4 -22.33 -16.60 -18.20
CA GLN A 4 -22.90 -15.44 -17.53
C GLN A 4 -24.44 -15.41 -17.55
N VAL A 5 -25.04 -15.84 -18.66
CA VAL A 5 -26.50 -15.85 -18.83
C VAL A 5 -27.15 -16.89 -17.91
N LEU A 6 -26.42 -17.95 -17.59
CA LEU A 6 -26.88 -19.00 -16.68
C LEU A 6 -26.93 -18.54 -15.21
N ILE A 7 -26.01 -17.66 -14.80
CA ILE A 7 -25.89 -17.19 -13.41
C ILE A 7 -26.74 -15.93 -13.16
N ILE A 8 -26.88 -15.05 -14.16
CA ILE A 8 -27.71 -13.84 -14.06
C ILE A 8 -28.60 -13.76 -15.30
N PRO A 9 -29.80 -14.37 -15.29
CA PRO A 9 -30.65 -14.44 -16.48
C PRO A 9 -31.03 -13.05 -17.02
N HIS A 10 -31.06 -12.06 -16.13
CA HIS A 10 -31.46 -10.71 -16.47
C HIS A 10 -30.35 -9.91 -17.19
N VAL A 11 -29.08 -10.38 -17.16
CA VAL A 11 -27.96 -9.83 -17.94
C VAL A 11 -28.11 -10.10 -19.44
N ALA A 12 -28.87 -11.14 -19.82
CA ALA A 12 -29.14 -11.45 -21.23
C ALA A 12 -29.82 -10.29 -21.98
N VAL A 13 -30.65 -9.51 -21.30
CA VAL A 13 -31.32 -8.34 -21.88
C VAL A 13 -30.30 -7.24 -22.18
N LEU A 14 -29.39 -6.96 -21.24
CA LEU A 14 -28.32 -5.97 -21.41
C LEU A 14 -27.31 -6.39 -22.48
N GLN A 15 -26.99 -7.69 -22.55
CA GLN A 15 -26.13 -8.24 -23.60
C GLN A 15 -26.79 -8.13 -24.98
N ALA A 16 -28.08 -8.45 -25.09
CA ALA A 16 -28.81 -8.30 -26.36
C ALA A 16 -28.90 -6.84 -26.82
N GLU A 17 -29.04 -5.88 -25.90
CA GLU A 17 -28.98 -4.45 -26.20
C GLU A 17 -27.59 -4.01 -26.68
N GLU A 18 -26.53 -4.44 -26.00
CA GLU A 18 -25.16 -4.15 -26.43
C GLU A 18 -24.81 -4.80 -27.74
N ASP A 19 -25.22 -6.04 -27.99
CA ASP A 19 -24.98 -6.72 -29.27
C ASP A 19 -25.71 -6.02 -30.41
N ARG A 20 -26.91 -5.47 -30.17
CA ARG A 20 -27.61 -4.63 -31.14
C ARG A 20 -26.85 -3.33 -31.39
N ALA A 21 -26.36 -2.67 -30.35
CA ALA A 21 -25.55 -1.44 -30.49
C ALA A 21 -24.22 -1.72 -31.20
N ARG A 22 -23.53 -2.80 -30.85
CA ARG A 22 -22.29 -3.27 -31.47
C ARG A 22 -22.51 -3.63 -32.94
N LYS A 23 -23.59 -4.35 -33.29
CA LYS A 23 -23.95 -4.65 -34.68
C LYS A 23 -24.26 -3.40 -35.50
N ARG A 24 -24.88 -2.37 -34.90
CA ARG A 24 -25.10 -1.07 -35.56
C ARG A 24 -23.78 -0.37 -35.87
N ILE A 25 -22.79 -0.48 -34.99
CA ILE A 25 -21.46 0.11 -35.18
C ILE A 25 -20.59 -0.76 -36.12
N SER A 26 -20.69 -2.09 -36.03
CA SER A 26 -19.88 -3.05 -36.80
C SER A 26 -20.41 -3.32 -38.20
N ALA A 27 -21.62 -2.87 -38.55
CA ALA A 27 -22.09 -2.87 -39.94
C ALA A 27 -21.14 -2.10 -40.88
N MET A 28 -20.22 -1.30 -40.32
CA MET A 28 -19.17 -0.56 -41.03
C MET A 28 -17.78 -1.23 -41.05
N GLN A 29 -17.52 -2.30 -40.27
CA GLN A 29 -16.21 -2.99 -40.21
C GLN A 29 -16.34 -4.49 -39.86
N VAL A 30 -15.74 -5.35 -40.69
CA VAL A 30 -15.60 -6.80 -40.45
C VAL A 30 -14.67 -7.03 -39.25
N GLN A 31 -15.22 -7.49 -38.12
CA GLN A 31 -14.43 -7.83 -36.93
C GLN A 31 -14.07 -9.33 -36.90
N PRO A 32 -12.84 -9.69 -36.52
CA PRO A 32 -12.49 -11.06 -36.17
C PRO A 32 -13.23 -11.48 -34.89
N GLY A 33 -13.44 -12.79 -34.72
CA GLY A 33 -14.23 -13.35 -33.61
C GLY A 33 -13.90 -12.74 -32.24
N VAL A 34 -14.94 -12.49 -31.45
CA VAL A 34 -14.85 -11.85 -30.13
C VAL A 34 -13.94 -12.68 -29.24
N GLN A 35 -12.77 -12.14 -28.90
CA GLN A 35 -11.91 -12.76 -27.90
C GLN A 35 -12.58 -12.64 -26.53
N VAL A 36 -12.52 -13.71 -25.72
CA VAL A 36 -13.19 -13.78 -24.42
C VAL A 36 -12.78 -12.62 -23.49
N GLN A 37 -11.54 -12.12 -23.59
CA GLN A 37 -11.08 -10.95 -22.83
C GLN A 37 -11.76 -9.61 -23.16
N HIS A 38 -12.47 -9.52 -24.29
CA HIS A 38 -13.19 -8.32 -24.71
C HIS A 38 -14.70 -8.42 -24.44
N MET A 39 -15.15 -9.51 -23.83
CA MET A 39 -16.54 -9.65 -23.43
C MET A 39 -16.81 -8.76 -22.22
N ALA A 40 -17.83 -7.91 -22.31
CA ALA A 40 -18.21 -7.02 -21.22
C ALA A 40 -18.74 -7.88 -20.05
N LEU A 41 -18.01 -7.90 -18.94
CA LEU A 41 -18.46 -8.54 -17.71
C LEU A 41 -19.46 -7.60 -17.02
N TRP A 42 -20.73 -7.95 -17.05
CA TRP A 42 -21.78 -7.22 -16.34
C TRP A 42 -21.73 -7.56 -14.85
N LEU A 43 -20.90 -6.82 -14.12
CA LEU A 43 -20.84 -6.89 -12.67
C LEU A 43 -21.88 -5.94 -12.05
N PRO A 44 -22.39 -6.22 -10.85
CA PRO A 44 -23.36 -5.34 -10.17
C PRO A 44 -22.96 -3.85 -10.16
N SER A 45 -21.68 -3.53 -9.96
CA SER A 45 -21.14 -2.16 -10.01
C SER A 45 -21.25 -1.48 -11.39
N SER A 46 -21.28 -2.26 -12.47
CA SER A 46 -21.45 -1.75 -13.85
C SER A 46 -22.92 -1.58 -14.22
N ILE A 47 -23.79 -2.39 -13.62
CA ILE A 47 -25.23 -2.42 -13.91
C ILE A 47 -25.94 -1.23 -13.23
N ASN A 48 -25.36 -0.64 -12.17
CA ASN A 48 -25.84 0.59 -11.52
C ASN A 48 -27.36 0.56 -11.20
N GLY A 49 -27.88 -0.61 -10.80
CA GLY A 49 -29.29 -0.76 -10.44
C GLY A 49 -30.27 -0.78 -11.61
N ARG A 50 -29.81 -0.89 -12.86
CA ARG A 50 -30.69 -1.12 -14.03
C ARG A 50 -31.45 -2.45 -13.95
N VAL A 51 -30.93 -3.38 -13.16
CA VAL A 51 -31.43 -4.74 -13.02
C VAL A 51 -31.44 -5.08 -11.54
N PRO A 52 -32.54 -5.64 -11.00
CA PRO A 52 -32.53 -6.19 -9.65
C PRO A 52 -31.51 -7.34 -9.59
N CYS A 53 -30.49 -7.18 -8.74
CA CYS A 53 -29.50 -8.21 -8.43
C CYS A 53 -29.64 -8.59 -6.95
N ASP A 54 -29.31 -9.83 -6.62
CA ASP A 54 -29.35 -10.32 -5.25
C ASP A 54 -28.35 -9.57 -4.36
N THR A 55 -28.72 -9.33 -3.11
CA THR A 55 -27.91 -8.58 -2.13
C THR A 55 -26.59 -9.30 -1.86
N GLU A 56 -26.61 -10.64 -1.82
CA GLU A 56 -25.38 -11.43 -1.62
C GLU A 56 -24.35 -11.19 -2.73
N LEU A 57 -24.81 -10.99 -3.96
CA LEU A 57 -23.93 -10.72 -5.10
C LEU A 57 -23.25 -9.35 -4.99
N TYR A 58 -23.96 -8.35 -4.44
CA TYR A 58 -23.38 -7.05 -4.13
C TYR A 58 -22.29 -7.16 -3.04
N ASP A 59 -22.52 -7.98 -2.00
CA ASP A 59 -21.54 -8.21 -0.92
C ASP A 59 -20.28 -8.92 -1.43
N TYR A 60 -20.45 -9.98 -2.23
CA TYR A 60 -19.32 -10.68 -2.83
C TYR A 60 -18.51 -9.77 -3.75
N GLU A 61 -19.17 -8.95 -4.59
CA GLU A 61 -18.47 -8.00 -5.43
C GLU A 61 -17.77 -6.93 -4.58
N PHE A 62 -18.40 -6.43 -3.51
CA PHE A 62 -17.80 -5.44 -2.63
C PHE A 62 -16.47 -5.96 -2.03
N ARG A 63 -16.47 -7.18 -1.48
CA ARG A 63 -15.26 -7.83 -0.96
C ARG A 63 -14.20 -8.03 -2.03
N LEU A 64 -14.59 -8.47 -3.23
CA LEU A 64 -13.67 -8.61 -4.37
C LEU A 64 -13.01 -7.28 -4.72
N ARG A 65 -13.78 -6.18 -4.79
CA ARG A 65 -13.25 -4.85 -5.13
C ARG A 65 -12.35 -4.28 -4.03
N GLU A 66 -12.63 -4.60 -2.77
CA GLU A 66 -11.77 -4.24 -1.64
C GLU A 66 -10.39 -4.90 -1.76
N VAL A 67 -10.36 -6.21 -2.01
CA VAL A 67 -9.10 -6.94 -2.24
C VAL A 67 -8.33 -6.38 -3.44
N GLN A 68 -9.01 -6.14 -4.56
CA GLN A 68 -8.39 -5.54 -5.76
C GLN A 68 -7.80 -4.15 -5.48
N ALA A 69 -8.47 -3.34 -4.65
CA ALA A 69 -7.97 -2.03 -4.27
C ALA A 69 -6.71 -2.13 -3.39
N HIS A 70 -6.69 -3.08 -2.44
CA HIS A 70 -5.52 -3.34 -1.61
C HIS A 70 -4.32 -3.85 -2.41
N GLU A 71 -4.53 -4.82 -3.30
CA GLU A 71 -3.49 -5.34 -4.19
C GLU A 71 -2.91 -4.24 -5.08
N ALA A 72 -3.77 -3.39 -5.67
CA ALA A 72 -3.33 -2.28 -6.49
C ALA A 72 -2.53 -1.22 -5.69
N LEU A 73 -2.85 -1.01 -4.41
CA LEU A 73 -2.08 -0.13 -3.53
C LEU A 73 -0.70 -0.70 -3.21
N ASP A 74 -0.62 -2.00 -2.96
CA ASP A 74 0.65 -2.67 -2.68
C ASP A 74 1.57 -2.69 -3.91
N ASP A 75 1.00 -2.90 -5.09
CA ASP A 75 1.69 -2.72 -6.38
C ASP A 75 2.30 -1.31 -6.49
N VAL A 76 1.49 -0.26 -6.24
CA VAL A 76 1.96 1.13 -6.32
C VAL A 76 3.09 1.38 -5.32
N ARG A 77 2.97 0.90 -4.08
CA ARG A 77 4.03 1.01 -3.06
C ARG A 77 5.31 0.33 -3.52
N HIS A 78 5.21 -0.90 -4.02
CA HIS A 78 6.35 -1.65 -4.50
C HIS A 78 7.06 -0.93 -5.66
N GLN A 79 6.29 -0.40 -6.61
CA GLN A 79 6.84 0.33 -7.76
C GLN A 79 7.50 1.66 -7.34
N LEU A 80 6.94 2.37 -6.36
CA LEU A 80 7.57 3.57 -5.79
C LEU A 80 8.91 3.24 -5.11
N LEU A 81 8.95 2.17 -4.32
CA LEU A 81 10.20 1.69 -3.70
C LEU A 81 11.25 1.34 -4.76
N LEU A 82 10.86 0.56 -5.78
CA LEU A 82 11.72 0.22 -6.90
C LEU A 82 12.25 1.48 -7.60
N ARG A 83 11.39 2.47 -7.83
CA ARG A 83 11.78 3.75 -8.44
C ARG A 83 12.84 4.46 -7.60
N THR A 84 12.66 4.55 -6.28
CA THR A 84 13.67 5.17 -5.41
C THR A 84 15.02 4.44 -5.47
N HIS A 85 15.01 3.10 -5.54
CA HIS A 85 16.21 2.30 -5.68
C HIS A 85 16.90 2.54 -7.04
N LEU A 86 16.13 2.62 -8.13
CA LEU A 86 16.64 2.91 -9.47
C LEU A 86 17.27 4.31 -9.55
N TYR A 87 16.70 5.32 -8.90
CA TYR A 87 17.32 6.64 -8.85
C TYR A 87 18.64 6.64 -8.07
N LYS A 88 18.71 5.97 -6.91
CA LYS A 88 19.96 5.82 -6.15
C LYS A 88 21.03 5.06 -6.94
N TYR A 89 20.62 4.01 -7.67
CA TYR A 89 21.49 3.26 -8.56
C TYR A 89 21.98 4.15 -9.71
N LYS A 90 21.09 4.88 -10.39
CA LYS A 90 21.44 5.82 -11.45
C LYS A 90 22.44 6.86 -10.95
N ASP A 91 22.20 7.48 -9.80
CA ASP A 91 23.09 8.50 -9.23
C ASP A 91 24.50 7.95 -8.93
N ARG A 92 24.58 6.71 -8.40
CA ARG A 92 25.85 6.04 -8.13
C ARG A 92 26.66 5.70 -9.40
N PHE A 93 25.98 5.26 -10.47
CA PHE A 93 26.62 4.74 -11.67
C PHE A 93 26.60 5.69 -12.89
N ALA A 94 26.04 6.90 -12.76
CA ALA A 94 25.94 7.87 -13.85
C ALA A 94 27.26 8.61 -14.17
N ARG A 95 28.33 8.43 -13.38
CA ARG A 95 29.60 9.16 -13.58
C ARG A 95 30.28 8.72 -14.87
N GLY A 96 30.49 9.66 -15.80
CA GLY A 96 31.24 9.45 -17.04
C GLY A 96 30.44 8.90 -18.23
N VAL A 97 29.15 8.57 -18.05
CA VAL A 97 28.31 8.05 -19.15
C VAL A 97 27.40 9.17 -19.67
N LYS A 98 27.76 9.75 -20.82
CA LYS A 98 27.05 10.88 -21.45
C LYS A 98 25.62 10.52 -21.94
N ALA A 99 25.33 9.24 -22.17
CA ALA A 99 24.03 8.75 -22.65
C ALA A 99 23.44 7.70 -21.69
N ASN A 100 22.63 8.15 -20.73
CA ASN A 100 21.97 7.29 -19.74
C ASN A 100 20.63 6.66 -20.22
N SER A 101 20.48 6.41 -21.53
CA SER A 101 19.20 6.02 -22.14
C SER A 101 18.62 4.72 -21.59
N ARG A 102 19.45 3.70 -21.32
CA ARG A 102 18.97 2.41 -20.75
C ARG A 102 18.44 2.56 -19.33
N SER A 103 19.11 3.35 -18.50
CA SER A 103 18.67 3.62 -17.13
C SER A 103 17.40 4.46 -17.12
N GLN A 104 17.28 5.40 -18.06
CA GLN A 104 16.08 6.21 -18.24
C GLN A 104 14.87 5.37 -18.68
N MET A 105 15.04 4.50 -19.68
CA MET A 105 13.99 3.57 -20.12
C MET A 105 13.50 2.66 -18.99
N LYS A 106 14.39 2.21 -18.10
CA LYS A 106 14.00 1.42 -16.91
C LYS A 106 13.14 2.23 -15.94
N ILE A 107 13.47 3.50 -15.73
CA ILE A 107 12.69 4.40 -14.84
C ILE A 107 11.32 4.66 -15.47
N GLU A 108 11.28 5.01 -16.76
CA GLU A 108 10.03 5.23 -17.51
C GLU A 108 9.13 3.99 -17.48
N GLY A 109 9.71 2.79 -17.64
CA GLY A 109 8.95 1.55 -17.53
C GLY A 109 8.34 1.32 -16.15
N VAL A 110 9.01 1.74 -15.08
CA VAL A 110 8.45 1.66 -13.71
C VAL A 110 7.37 2.72 -13.49
N GLU A 111 7.54 3.91 -14.05
CA GLU A 111 6.52 4.98 -13.99
C GLU A 111 5.24 4.59 -14.73
N GLU A 112 5.35 4.00 -15.91
CA GLU A 112 4.22 3.49 -16.66
C GLU A 112 3.50 2.37 -15.89
N ARG A 113 4.23 1.46 -15.25
CA ARG A 113 3.64 0.46 -14.36
C ARG A 113 2.93 1.08 -13.15
N THR A 114 3.52 2.12 -12.56
CA THR A 114 2.92 2.92 -11.47
C THR A 114 1.61 3.53 -11.89
N ARG A 115 1.58 4.15 -13.08
CA ARG A 115 0.38 4.73 -13.65
C ARG A 115 -0.71 3.67 -13.83
N ARG A 116 -0.39 2.52 -14.43
CA ARG A 116 -1.34 1.43 -14.64
C ARG A 116 -1.89 0.89 -13.32
N SER A 117 -1.05 0.63 -12.32
CA SER A 117 -1.51 0.16 -11.01
C SER A 117 -2.37 1.22 -10.30
N ALA A 118 -2.04 2.50 -10.43
CA ALA A 118 -2.88 3.60 -9.92
C ALA A 118 -4.24 3.70 -10.64
N GLU A 119 -4.28 3.45 -11.94
CA GLU A 119 -5.52 3.39 -12.73
C GLU A 119 -6.40 2.21 -12.27
N ARG A 120 -5.80 1.03 -12.02
CA ARG A 120 -6.52 -0.12 -11.44
C ARG A 120 -7.13 0.23 -10.08
N TYR A 121 -6.36 0.85 -9.19
CA TYR A 121 -6.87 1.30 -7.89
C TYR A 121 -8.04 2.27 -8.04
N ARG A 122 -7.91 3.28 -8.91
CA ARG A 122 -8.99 4.25 -9.17
C ARG A 122 -10.24 3.57 -9.73
N ALA A 123 -10.09 2.59 -10.62
CA ALA A 123 -11.20 1.81 -11.16
C ALA A 123 -11.91 1.02 -10.06
N ALA A 124 -11.17 0.29 -9.22
CA ALA A 124 -11.72 -0.46 -8.09
C ALA A 124 -12.43 0.47 -7.09
N TRP A 125 -11.84 1.64 -6.79
CA TRP A 125 -12.43 2.62 -5.88
C TRP A 125 -13.73 3.23 -6.41
N ARG A 126 -13.83 3.48 -7.72
CA ARG A 126 -15.09 3.94 -8.35
C ARG A 126 -16.17 2.87 -8.21
N ALA A 127 -15.83 1.60 -8.43
CA ALA A 127 -16.75 0.48 -8.23
C ALA A 127 -17.22 0.37 -6.78
N LEU A 128 -16.31 0.43 -5.80
CA LEU A 128 -16.64 0.45 -4.37
C LEU A 128 -17.58 1.61 -4.02
N LYS A 129 -17.36 2.81 -4.58
CA LYS A 129 -18.22 3.96 -4.36
C LYS A 129 -19.62 3.78 -4.96
N ALA A 130 -19.73 3.11 -6.11
CA ALA A 130 -21.02 2.79 -6.72
C ALA A 130 -21.78 1.76 -5.87
N LEU A 131 -21.11 0.67 -5.48
CA LEU A 131 -21.66 -0.38 -4.63
C LEU A 131 -22.08 0.16 -3.26
N GLY A 132 -21.25 0.98 -2.63
CA GLY A 132 -21.55 1.57 -1.32
C GLY A 132 -22.76 2.50 -1.30
N ARG A 133 -23.20 3.03 -2.45
CA ARG A 133 -24.48 3.75 -2.55
C ARG A 133 -25.66 2.78 -2.55
N GLN A 134 -25.52 1.64 -3.22
CA GLN A 134 -26.58 0.64 -3.34
C GLN A 134 -26.72 -0.19 -2.06
N LEU A 135 -25.61 -0.58 -1.43
CA LEU A 135 -25.63 -1.32 -0.15
C LEU A 135 -26.26 -0.49 0.98
N LYS A 136 -25.89 0.80 1.09
CA LYS A 136 -26.52 1.74 2.05
C LYS A 136 -28.02 1.97 1.81
N GLN A 137 -28.52 1.65 0.62
CA GLN A 137 -29.94 1.74 0.27
C GLN A 137 -30.72 0.49 0.70
N VAL A 138 -30.02 -0.63 0.94
CA VAL A 138 -30.58 -1.93 1.32
C VAL A 138 -30.32 -2.26 2.80
N ASP A 139 -29.26 -1.70 3.40
CA ASP A 139 -28.87 -1.92 4.78
C ASP A 139 -29.66 -1.04 5.77
N GLY A 140 -30.93 -1.39 5.95
CA GLY A 140 -31.61 -1.31 7.24
C GLY A 140 -31.29 -2.50 8.15
N ARG A 141 -30.21 -3.26 7.89
CA ARG A 141 -29.77 -4.39 8.72
C ARG A 141 -28.28 -4.29 8.98
N GLY A 142 -27.94 -4.39 10.26
CA GLY A 142 -26.58 -4.24 10.74
C GLY A 142 -25.66 -5.32 10.19
N VAL A 143 -24.62 -4.89 9.48
CA VAL A 143 -23.34 -5.59 9.50
C VAL A 143 -22.67 -5.28 10.84
N ALA A 144 -23.28 -5.80 11.90
CA ALA A 144 -22.61 -6.05 13.15
C ALA A 144 -21.94 -7.42 13.04
N ALA A 145 -20.64 -7.46 13.28
CA ALA A 145 -19.93 -8.65 13.74
C ALA A 145 -19.82 -9.85 12.78
N SER A 146 -18.91 -9.77 11.80
CA SER A 146 -18.17 -11.01 11.46
C SER A 146 -16.70 -10.83 11.08
N ASP A 147 -16.24 -9.73 10.50
CA ASP A 147 -14.81 -9.65 10.11
C ASP A 147 -14.17 -8.26 10.25
N ALA A 148 -14.54 -7.55 11.32
CA ALA A 148 -13.77 -6.39 11.76
C ALA A 148 -12.48 -6.89 12.45
N GLY A 149 -11.44 -7.17 11.65
CA GLY A 149 -10.06 -7.18 12.13
C GLY A 149 -9.80 -5.87 12.88
N GLY A 150 -9.87 -5.96 14.21
CA GLY A 150 -9.98 -4.83 15.13
C GLY A 150 -8.86 -3.82 14.94
N ARG A 151 -9.15 -2.73 14.25
CA ARG A 151 -8.34 -1.51 14.25
C ARG A 151 -9.13 -0.40 14.92
N LYS A 152 -9.23 -0.48 16.25
CA LYS A 152 -9.61 0.69 17.06
C LYS A 152 -8.43 1.65 17.11
N ARG A 153 -8.68 2.90 16.74
CA ARG A 153 -7.81 4.03 17.05
C ARG A 153 -8.06 4.42 18.50
N ASP A 154 -6.99 4.51 19.28
CA ASP A 154 -6.95 5.23 20.55
C ASP A 154 -7.21 6.72 20.32
N ALA A 155 -7.65 7.43 21.37
CA ALA A 155 -8.09 8.84 21.32
C ALA A 155 -7.04 9.82 20.74
N ALA A 156 -5.79 9.39 20.60
CA ALA A 156 -4.68 10.14 20.00
C ALA A 156 -4.46 9.88 18.50
N GLY A 157 -5.25 9.02 17.85
CA GLY A 157 -5.21 8.79 16.40
C GLY A 157 -3.91 8.18 15.86
N SER A 158 -3.13 7.48 16.69
CA SER A 158 -1.78 7.02 16.35
C SER A 158 -1.74 5.56 15.88
N TRP A 159 -1.30 5.32 14.63
CA TRP A 159 -1.03 3.96 14.12
C TRP A 159 0.34 3.47 14.56
N LEU A 160 0.49 3.10 15.83
CA LEU A 160 1.69 2.44 16.32
C LEU A 160 1.34 1.02 16.77
N PHE A 161 1.69 0.07 15.90
CA PHE A 161 1.77 -1.37 16.12
C PHE A 161 2.20 -1.67 17.56
N GLN A 162 1.23 -2.04 18.41
CA GLN A 162 1.46 -2.44 19.80
C GLN A 162 1.99 -3.86 19.80
N ASP A 163 3.28 -4.01 19.51
CA ASP A 163 4.02 -5.16 19.98
C ASP A 163 4.57 -4.81 21.38
N PRO A 164 3.98 -5.34 22.46
CA PRO A 164 4.39 -5.01 23.83
C PRO A 164 5.85 -5.37 24.09
N GLU A 165 6.41 -6.34 23.35
CA GLU A 165 7.82 -6.73 23.46
C GLU A 165 8.74 -5.67 22.85
N ARG A 166 8.32 -5.00 21.76
CA ARG A 166 9.13 -3.97 21.11
C ARG A 166 9.23 -2.69 21.92
N LYS A 167 8.16 -2.33 22.67
CA LYS A 167 8.17 -1.19 23.61
C LYS A 167 9.07 -1.47 24.83
N LYS A 168 9.06 -2.70 25.35
CA LYS A 168 10.01 -3.15 26.39
C LYS A 168 11.45 -3.08 25.90
N LEU A 169 11.73 -3.51 24.67
CA LEU A 169 13.07 -3.46 24.06
C LEU A 169 13.56 -2.01 23.84
N LEU A 170 12.67 -1.09 23.44
CA LEU A 170 13.00 0.34 23.30
C LEU A 170 13.27 1.01 24.65
N MET A 171 12.47 0.70 25.69
CA MET A 171 12.71 1.18 27.05
C MET A 171 14.01 0.61 27.65
N LYS A 172 14.30 -0.68 27.41
CA LYS A 172 15.54 -1.34 27.86
C LYS A 172 16.78 -0.78 27.15
N LYS A 173 16.70 -0.42 25.87
CA LYS A 173 17.79 0.26 25.14
C LYS A 173 18.06 1.68 25.69
N GLY A 174 17.00 2.42 26.04
CA GLY A 174 17.14 3.74 26.66
C GLY A 174 17.80 3.70 28.04
N SER A 175 17.45 2.73 28.88
CA SER A 175 18.07 2.58 30.21
C SER A 175 19.53 2.11 30.13
N ALA A 176 19.84 1.18 29.23
CA ALA A 176 21.21 0.73 29.00
C ALA A 176 22.11 1.85 28.48
N ALA A 177 21.61 2.72 27.60
CA ALA A 177 22.35 3.89 27.13
C ALA A 177 22.62 4.90 28.25
N ARG A 178 21.65 5.13 29.15
CA ARG A 178 21.82 6.01 30.32
C ARG A 178 22.78 5.44 31.36
N GLN A 179 22.73 4.14 31.65
CA GLN A 179 23.67 3.49 32.56
C GLN A 179 25.10 3.52 32.00
N LYS A 180 25.26 3.30 30.69
CA LYS A 180 26.59 3.38 30.05
C LYS A 180 27.14 4.81 30.05
N ALA A 181 26.29 5.83 29.90
CA ALA A 181 26.69 7.22 30.04
C ALA A 181 27.06 7.60 31.50
N GLN A 182 26.36 7.06 32.49
CA GLN A 182 26.69 7.27 33.91
C GLN A 182 27.99 6.56 34.32
N GLN A 183 28.25 5.35 33.81
CA GLN A 183 29.52 4.65 34.03
C GLN A 183 30.69 5.37 33.36
N ALA A 184 30.51 5.85 32.12
CA ALA A 184 31.55 6.64 31.44
C ALA A 184 31.85 7.98 32.14
N GLY A 185 30.84 8.62 32.76
CA GLY A 185 31.04 9.83 33.56
C GLY A 185 31.73 9.57 34.91
N ALA A 186 31.48 8.42 35.54
CA ALA A 186 32.15 8.03 36.78
C ALA A 186 33.62 7.62 36.55
N GLU A 187 33.94 7.03 35.40
CA GLU A 187 35.33 6.68 35.03
C GLU A 187 36.18 7.92 34.72
N SER A 188 35.60 8.98 34.11
CA SER A 188 36.33 10.23 33.87
C SER A 188 36.60 11.01 35.16
N GLU A 189 35.65 11.06 36.10
CA GLU A 189 35.87 11.73 37.39
C GLU A 189 36.90 10.98 38.26
N GLY A 190 36.98 9.64 38.16
CA GLY A 190 37.99 8.85 38.86
C GLY A 190 39.41 9.03 38.30
N GLN A 191 39.55 9.20 36.98
CA GLN A 191 40.84 9.44 36.32
C GLN A 191 41.35 10.87 36.56
N ASP A 192 40.46 11.87 36.53
CA ASP A 192 40.84 13.27 36.79
C ASP A 192 41.33 13.50 38.22
N VAL A 193 40.81 12.76 39.21
CA VAL A 193 41.27 12.85 40.61
C VAL A 193 42.63 12.19 40.81
N LEU A 194 42.90 11.05 40.15
CA LEU A 194 44.20 10.38 40.19
C LEU A 194 45.30 11.21 39.49
N ASP A 195 45.00 11.80 38.32
CA ASP A 195 45.91 12.68 37.60
C ASP A 195 46.19 14.00 38.37
N MET A 196 45.22 14.47 39.18
CA MET A 196 45.40 15.64 40.04
C MET A 196 46.24 15.33 41.30
N GLU A 197 46.17 14.13 41.86
CA GLU A 197 47.00 13.69 42.99
C GLU A 197 48.45 13.41 42.58
N GLU A 198 48.68 12.76 41.43
CA GLU A 198 50.04 12.57 40.88
C GLU A 198 50.70 13.93 40.54
N SER A 199 49.91 14.87 40.02
CA SER A 199 50.35 16.25 39.76
C SER A 199 50.64 17.08 41.04
N ARG A 200 50.04 16.71 42.19
CA ARG A 200 50.34 17.30 43.50
C ARG A 200 51.56 16.63 44.13
N ASP A 201 51.78 15.34 43.92
CA ASP A 201 52.94 14.61 44.44
C ASP A 201 54.23 15.00 43.71
N TRP A 202 54.17 15.19 42.38
CA TRP A 202 55.29 15.75 41.60
C TRP A 202 55.70 17.15 42.10
N ARG A 203 54.74 17.99 42.47
CA ARG A 203 55.01 19.34 43.00
C ARG A 203 55.60 19.35 44.42
N ARG A 204 55.31 18.35 45.26
CA ARG A 204 55.93 18.22 46.60
C ARG A 204 57.38 17.77 46.51
N ARG A 205 57.70 16.83 45.61
CA ARG A 205 59.08 16.34 45.41
C ARG A 205 60.06 17.42 44.94
N ARG A 206 59.57 18.46 44.25
CA ARG A 206 60.42 19.56 43.73
C ARG A 206 60.74 20.67 44.74
N ARG A 207 60.05 20.75 45.88
CA ARG A 207 60.28 21.79 46.91
C ARG A 207 61.02 21.27 48.15
N GLY A 208 61.53 20.04 48.12
CA GLY A 208 62.25 19.40 49.23
C GLY A 208 63.69 19.06 48.90
N ARG A 209 64.39 19.90 48.12
CA ARG A 209 65.84 19.77 47.88
C ARG A 209 66.49 21.14 47.85
#